data_AF-A0AAD6LKQ4-F1
#
_entry.id   AF-A0AAD6LKQ4-F1
#
_cell.length_a   1.000
_cell.length_b   1.000
_cell.length_c   1.000
_cell.angle_alpha   90.00
_cell.angle_beta   90.00
_cell.angle_gamma   90.00
#
_symmetry.space_group_name_H-M   'P 1'
#
loop_
_entity.id
_entity.type
_entity.pdbx_description
1 polymer ?
#
loop_
_entity_poly.entity_id
_entity_poly.type
_entity_poly.pdbx_seq_one_letter_code
_entity_poly.pdbx_strand_id
1 'polypeptide(L)'
;MAAEDGTAQEYVPQKKNKEPTETEKRRKKIVPGSLMKAEIRPGGGDARPSDGDQVIYHCTVRTLAGVVVESTRSEYGGKGTPIRQVLGKSKMLLGLLEGLPTMLRGEVAMFKMKPQMHYSEEDCPVSPPSSFPRDDELHFEIEMIDFSKVKVVSDDLGVIKKVIDEGQGWESPREPYEVKAWISAKTGDDKVILSPKQGEPYFFTIGKSEVPKGLEMGIGTMTREEKAVIYVTNQYLTESPLMSVVGLEEVQFEVELIHFTQVRDMLGDGRLIKRRLRDGKGEFPMDCPLQDSLLRIHYKGMLLNEEKTVFIDTRIDNDGQPLEFSSGEGLVPEGFEMCARLMLPGEVALVTCPPDYAYDKFTRPANVPEGAHIEWEIELLGFEMPKDWTGLDFQGVMDEAEKIRTTGNRLFKEGKFELAKAKYEKVLREFNHVNPQDDEEGKVFLNTRNLLNLNVAACHLKSGECRKSIETCNKVLEANPAHVKALYRRGMAYMEVGDFEEARSDFEMMLKVDKSSEPDATAALKKLKQKQQDVEKKARRQFKGLFDKKPGEIADAGTDDRGEEQSTSENQKNDDQEDSNGTDTEDVEDVANEPREGLFSRLWPTGRRLFSALGLRRCAIL
;
A
#
# COMPACT_ATOMS: atom_id res chain seq x y z
N MET A 1 51.91 44.51 -24.80
CA MET A 1 51.12 44.78 -26.02
C MET A 1 49.76 44.13 -25.82
N ALA A 2 48.69 44.90 -26.05
CA ALA A 2 47.30 44.48 -26.32
C ALA A 2 46.60 43.58 -25.28
N ALA A 3 45.56 44.08 -24.60
CA ALA A 3 44.12 43.86 -24.91
C ALA A 3 43.64 42.51 -24.31
N GLU A 4 42.51 42.38 -23.61
CA GLU A 4 41.19 42.97 -23.82
C GLU A 4 40.42 43.12 -22.49
N ASP A 5 39.63 44.20 -22.41
CA ASP A 5 38.52 44.37 -21.46
C ASP A 5 37.45 43.31 -21.70
N GLY A 6 37.10 42.56 -20.66
CA GLY A 6 35.96 41.66 -20.63
C GLY A 6 35.11 41.96 -19.40
N THR A 7 34.26 42.98 -19.47
CA THR A 7 33.24 43.27 -18.47
C THR A 7 32.29 42.07 -18.36
N ALA A 8 32.35 41.35 -17.23
CA ALA A 8 31.34 40.37 -16.86
C ALA A 8 30.03 41.12 -16.60
N GLN A 9 29.08 41.04 -17.53
CA GLN A 9 27.71 41.47 -17.31
C GLN A 9 27.10 40.61 -16.19
N GLU A 10 26.81 41.22 -15.04
CA GLU A 10 25.92 40.65 -14.04
C GLU A 10 24.57 40.36 -14.71
N TYR A 11 24.24 39.08 -14.82
CA TYR A 11 22.95 38.62 -15.27
C TYR A 11 21.91 38.92 -14.18
N VAL A 12 21.28 40.10 -14.24
CA VAL A 12 20.08 40.41 -13.47
C VAL A 12 18.94 39.57 -14.05
N PRO A 13 18.36 38.61 -13.31
CA PRO A 13 17.28 37.82 -13.85
C PRO A 13 16.10 38.75 -14.14
N GLN A 14 15.73 38.85 -15.42
CA GLN A 14 14.50 39.54 -15.83
C GLN A 14 13.33 38.94 -15.06
N LYS A 15 12.70 39.73 -14.20
CA LYS A 15 11.41 39.40 -13.59
C LYS A 15 10.44 39.10 -14.73
N LYS A 16 10.13 37.82 -14.96
CA LYS A 16 8.95 37.43 -15.71
C LYS A 16 7.78 38.16 -15.04
N ASN A 17 7.16 39.10 -15.76
CA ASN A 17 5.88 39.68 -15.36
C ASN A 17 4.89 38.53 -15.25
N LYS A 18 4.68 38.04 -14.03
CA LYS A 18 3.61 37.09 -13.72
C LYS A 18 2.31 37.77 -14.14
N GLU A 19 1.48 37.08 -14.91
CA GLU A 19 0.14 37.60 -15.18
C GLU A 19 -0.56 37.88 -13.85
N PRO A 20 -1.28 39.01 -13.73
CA PRO A 20 -1.96 39.36 -12.50
C PRO A 20 -3.00 38.29 -12.17
N THR A 21 -3.01 37.85 -10.92
CA THR A 21 -4.02 36.95 -10.36
C THR A 21 -5.43 37.54 -10.55
N GLU A 22 -6.45 36.70 -10.56
CA GLU A 22 -7.85 37.14 -10.68
C GLU A 22 -8.21 38.17 -9.61
N THR A 23 -7.75 37.97 -8.38
CA THR A 23 -7.85 38.91 -7.27
C THR A 23 -7.22 40.27 -7.57
N GLU A 24 -6.02 40.30 -8.17
CA GLU A 24 -5.37 41.55 -8.58
C GLU A 24 -6.11 42.26 -9.72
N LYS A 25 -6.75 41.50 -10.62
CA LYS A 25 -7.61 42.07 -11.67
C LYS A 25 -8.85 42.73 -11.05
N ARG A 26 -9.49 42.08 -10.08
CA ARG A 26 -10.63 42.62 -9.32
C ARG A 26 -10.26 43.91 -8.58
N ARG A 27 -9.09 43.94 -7.91
CA ARG A 27 -8.57 45.14 -7.22
C ARG A 27 -8.41 46.36 -8.12
N LYS A 28 -8.07 46.17 -9.40
CA LYS A 28 -7.93 47.28 -10.37
C LYS A 28 -9.24 47.97 -10.71
N LYS A 29 -10.39 47.32 -10.46
CA LYS A 29 -11.73 47.88 -10.71
C LYS A 29 -12.21 48.80 -9.57
N ILE A 30 -11.47 48.90 -8.48
CA ILE A 30 -11.85 49.73 -7.32
C ILE A 30 -11.71 51.21 -7.66
N VAL A 31 -12.78 51.96 -7.46
CA VAL A 31 -12.82 53.41 -7.67
C VAL A 31 -12.74 54.14 -6.32
N PRO A 32 -11.99 55.24 -6.18
CA PRO A 32 -11.94 56.02 -4.94
C PRO A 32 -13.34 56.37 -4.41
N GLY A 33 -13.55 56.17 -3.10
CA GLY A 33 -14.84 56.41 -2.44
C GLY A 33 -15.91 55.34 -2.66
N SER A 34 -15.59 54.22 -3.33
CA SER A 34 -16.50 53.07 -3.44
C SER A 34 -16.53 52.17 -2.20
N LEU A 35 -15.45 52.20 -1.41
CA LEU A 35 -15.33 51.55 -0.10
C LEU A 35 -14.79 52.59 0.89
N MET A 36 -15.55 52.83 1.95
CA MET A 36 -15.16 53.74 3.04
C MET A 36 -15.23 52.98 4.35
N LYS A 37 -14.18 53.06 5.17
CA LYS A 37 -14.13 52.48 6.50
C LYS A 37 -14.28 53.58 7.55
N ALA A 38 -15.15 53.37 8.53
CA ALA A 38 -15.20 54.15 9.75
C ALA A 38 -14.97 53.21 10.93
N GLU A 39 -13.97 53.48 11.76
CA GLU A 39 -13.74 52.75 13.00
C GLU A 39 -14.80 53.19 14.03
N ILE A 40 -15.55 52.21 14.55
CA ILE A 40 -16.59 52.43 15.57
C ILE A 40 -16.02 52.15 16.96
N ARG A 41 -15.21 51.10 17.07
CA ARG A 41 -14.48 50.74 18.28
C ARG A 41 -13.07 50.27 17.91
N PRO A 42 -12.01 50.82 18.53
CA PRO A 42 -10.65 50.39 18.27
C PRO A 42 -10.45 48.92 18.68
N GLY A 43 -9.62 48.21 17.92
CA GLY A 43 -9.11 46.89 18.30
C GLY A 43 -7.86 46.98 19.19
N GLY A 44 -7.34 45.81 19.58
CA GLY A 44 -6.10 45.67 20.33
C GLY A 44 -4.93 45.17 19.49
N GLY A 45 -3.72 45.60 19.86
CA GLY A 45 -2.47 45.23 19.19
C GLY A 45 -2.25 45.94 17.85
N ASP A 46 -1.13 45.64 17.20
CA ASP A 46 -0.73 46.28 15.93
C ASP A 46 -0.77 45.32 14.72
N ALA A 47 -0.98 44.02 14.99
CA ALA A 47 -1.05 43.00 13.95
C ALA A 47 -2.36 43.10 13.18
N ARG A 48 -2.29 42.80 11.87
CA ARG A 48 -3.42 42.73 10.96
C ARG A 48 -3.40 41.41 10.21
N PRO A 49 -4.56 40.88 9.79
CA PRO A 49 -4.60 39.62 9.08
C PRO A 49 -4.02 39.78 7.67
N SER A 50 -3.40 38.72 7.20
CA SER A 50 -2.69 38.62 5.93
C SER A 50 -3.07 37.35 5.17
N ASP A 51 -2.63 37.20 3.92
CA ASP A 51 -2.91 36.02 3.12
C ASP A 51 -2.49 34.72 3.83
N GLY A 52 -3.43 33.78 3.94
CA GLY A 52 -3.28 32.52 4.68
C GLY A 52 -3.77 32.56 6.13
N ASP A 53 -4.08 33.73 6.68
CA ASP A 53 -4.75 33.83 7.98
C ASP A 53 -6.23 33.51 7.85
N GLN A 54 -6.75 32.74 8.81
CA GLN A 54 -8.19 32.63 9.03
C GLN A 54 -8.63 33.85 9.83
N VAL A 55 -9.58 34.60 9.29
CA VAL A 55 -10.30 35.67 9.97
C VAL A 55 -11.64 35.14 10.48
N ILE A 56 -11.97 35.49 11.72
CA ILE A 56 -13.21 35.13 12.41
C ILE A 56 -13.93 36.42 12.79
N TYR A 57 -15.13 36.65 12.27
CA TYR A 57 -15.83 37.92 12.48
C TYR A 57 -17.35 37.79 12.50
N HIS A 58 -18.02 38.68 13.25
CA HIS A 58 -19.44 38.91 13.10
C HIS A 58 -19.69 40.02 12.07
N CYS A 59 -20.76 39.91 11.29
CA CYS A 59 -21.16 40.90 10.31
C CYS A 59 -22.65 41.23 10.46
N THR A 60 -22.98 42.52 10.45
CA THR A 60 -24.35 43.02 10.36
C THR A 60 -24.44 44.01 9.21
N VAL A 61 -25.25 43.69 8.22
CA VAL A 61 -25.48 44.50 7.03
C VAL A 61 -26.73 45.34 7.22
N ARG A 62 -26.63 46.64 6.95
CA ARG A 62 -27.73 47.60 7.07
C ARG A 62 -27.84 48.45 5.81
N THR A 63 -29.05 48.91 5.51
CA THR A 63 -29.26 49.99 4.54
C THR A 63 -28.73 51.32 5.11
N LEU A 64 -28.58 52.35 4.27
CA LEU A 64 -28.20 53.69 4.74
C LEU A 64 -29.22 54.30 5.73
N ALA A 65 -30.47 53.83 5.71
CA ALA A 65 -31.51 54.21 6.66
C ALA A 65 -31.42 53.43 7.99
N GLY A 66 -30.46 52.51 8.15
CA GLY A 66 -30.21 51.74 9.37
C GLY A 66 -31.00 50.43 9.50
N VAL A 67 -31.82 50.09 8.50
CA VAL A 67 -32.62 48.85 8.48
C VAL A 67 -31.68 47.66 8.31
N VAL A 68 -31.78 46.66 9.20
CA VAL A 68 -30.99 45.42 9.11
C VAL A 68 -31.46 44.62 7.90
N VAL A 69 -30.50 44.28 7.04
CA VAL A 69 -30.68 43.43 5.86
C VAL A 69 -30.34 41.98 6.23
N GLU A 70 -29.20 41.80 6.88
CA GLU A 70 -28.64 40.50 7.23
C GLU A 70 -27.75 40.65 8.45
N SER A 71 -27.68 39.63 9.31
CA SER A 71 -26.74 39.61 10.42
C SER A 71 -26.36 38.18 10.78
N THR A 72 -25.13 37.99 11.24
CA THR A 72 -24.72 36.74 11.88
C THR A 72 -25.03 36.69 13.37
N ARG A 73 -25.37 37.82 14.00
CA ARG A 73 -25.68 37.91 15.43
C ARG A 73 -27.10 37.48 15.71
N SER A 74 -27.30 36.74 16.80
CA SER A 74 -28.62 36.28 17.22
C SER A 74 -29.55 37.42 17.63
N GLU A 75 -29.04 38.49 18.23
CA GLU A 75 -29.85 39.67 18.58
C GLU A 75 -30.45 40.42 17.37
N TYR A 76 -29.95 40.16 16.16
CA TYR A 76 -30.45 40.72 14.90
C TYR A 76 -31.06 39.65 13.98
N GLY A 77 -31.44 38.49 14.52
CA GLY A 77 -32.10 37.42 13.76
C GLY A 77 -31.17 36.44 13.04
N GLY A 78 -29.85 36.57 13.24
CA GLY A 78 -28.86 35.60 12.76
C GLY A 78 -28.76 34.34 13.63
N LYS A 79 -27.89 33.40 13.24
CA LYS A 79 -27.68 32.14 13.98
C LYS A 79 -26.77 32.26 15.21
N GLY A 80 -26.05 33.38 15.37
CA GLY A 80 -25.03 33.55 16.40
C GLY A 80 -23.67 32.95 16.04
N THR A 81 -23.53 32.31 14.87
CA THR A 81 -22.26 31.75 14.39
C THR A 81 -21.44 32.82 13.64
N PRO A 82 -20.19 33.11 14.03
CA PRO A 82 -19.34 34.03 13.29
C PRO A 82 -18.92 33.43 11.95
N ILE A 83 -18.56 34.32 11.02
CA ILE A 83 -18.03 33.94 9.71
C ILE A 83 -16.55 33.62 9.85
N ARG A 84 -16.12 32.49 9.30
CA ARG A 84 -14.71 32.08 9.21
C ARG A 84 -14.29 32.02 7.76
N GLN A 85 -13.28 32.80 7.38
CA GLN A 85 -12.75 32.85 6.02
C GLN A 85 -11.23 32.87 6.06
N VAL A 86 -10.58 32.25 5.08
CA VAL A 86 -9.12 32.25 4.94
C VAL A 86 -8.73 33.24 3.87
N LEU A 87 -8.01 34.30 4.25
CA LEU A 87 -7.60 35.34 3.31
C LEU A 87 -6.71 34.76 2.20
N GLY A 88 -6.97 35.20 0.97
CA GLY A 88 -6.29 34.71 -0.24
C GLY A 88 -6.75 33.33 -0.72
N LYS A 89 -7.65 32.63 0.00
CA LYS A 89 -8.19 31.31 -0.39
C LYS A 89 -9.71 31.26 -0.47
N SER A 90 -10.40 31.86 0.49
CA SER A 90 -11.86 31.92 0.47
C SER A 90 -12.36 32.83 -0.64
N LYS A 91 -13.50 32.47 -1.24
CA LYS A 91 -14.25 33.36 -2.12
C LYS A 91 -14.89 34.46 -1.27
N MET A 92 -14.58 35.72 -1.57
CA MET A 92 -14.98 36.88 -0.77
C MET A 92 -15.49 38.03 -1.64
N LEU A 93 -16.38 38.83 -1.07
CA LEU A 93 -16.78 40.13 -1.63
C LEU A 93 -15.55 41.04 -1.70
N LEU A 94 -15.44 41.82 -2.78
CA LEU A 94 -14.28 42.70 -3.00
C LEU A 94 -14.07 43.69 -1.84
N GLY A 95 -15.16 44.24 -1.29
CA GLY A 95 -15.11 45.14 -0.15
C GLY A 95 -14.61 44.50 1.14
N LEU A 96 -14.91 43.22 1.37
CA LEU A 96 -14.41 42.47 2.52
C LEU A 96 -12.96 42.02 2.34
N LEU A 97 -12.61 41.62 1.11
CA LEU A 97 -11.25 41.26 0.74
C LEU A 97 -10.27 42.43 1.00
N GLU A 98 -10.68 43.66 0.73
CA GLU A 98 -9.87 44.85 1.02
C GLU A 98 -10.07 45.39 2.44
N GLY A 99 -11.26 45.23 3.01
CA GLY A 99 -11.62 45.78 4.32
C GLY A 99 -11.00 45.02 5.49
N LEU A 100 -11.13 43.68 5.52
CA LEU A 100 -10.70 42.86 6.65
C LEU A 100 -9.18 42.95 6.94
N PRO A 101 -8.27 43.00 5.95
CA PRO A 101 -6.83 43.20 6.19
C PRO A 101 -6.47 44.53 6.86
N THR A 102 -7.41 45.48 6.94
CA THR A 102 -7.18 46.76 7.61
C THR A 102 -7.57 46.73 9.09
N MET A 103 -8.22 45.67 9.56
CA MET A 103 -8.78 45.59 10.91
C MET A 103 -7.80 44.98 11.91
N LEU A 104 -7.89 45.44 13.16
CA LEU A 104 -7.21 44.89 14.33
C LEU A 104 -8.12 43.87 15.05
N ARG A 105 -7.53 43.04 15.91
CA ARG A 105 -8.28 42.06 16.71
C ARG A 105 -9.21 42.79 17.69
N GLY A 106 -10.48 42.41 17.76
CA GLY A 106 -11.52 43.04 18.59
C GLY A 106 -12.10 44.35 18.03
N GLU A 107 -11.58 44.85 16.92
CA GLU A 107 -12.04 46.09 16.26
C GLU A 107 -13.48 45.94 15.77
N VAL A 108 -14.27 47.00 15.93
CA VAL A 108 -15.57 47.14 15.26
C VAL A 108 -15.47 48.27 14.25
N ALA A 109 -15.70 47.95 12.98
CA ALA A 109 -15.66 48.92 11.90
C ALA A 109 -16.92 48.86 11.05
N MET A 110 -17.36 50.03 10.59
CA MET A 110 -18.42 50.19 9.63
C MET A 110 -17.81 50.41 8.24
N PHE A 111 -18.10 49.50 7.31
CA PHE A 111 -17.71 49.65 5.92
C PHE A 111 -18.91 50.09 5.10
N LYS A 112 -18.84 51.30 4.56
CA LYS A 112 -19.80 51.77 3.57
C LYS A 112 -19.35 51.30 2.19
N MET A 113 -20.16 50.43 1.57
CA MET A 113 -19.85 49.74 0.33
C MET A 113 -20.87 50.09 -0.75
N LYS A 114 -20.39 50.61 -1.89
CA LYS A 114 -21.21 50.72 -3.11
C LYS A 114 -21.50 49.34 -3.73
N PRO A 115 -22.52 49.20 -4.60
CA PRO A 115 -22.90 47.94 -5.23
C PRO A 115 -21.74 47.13 -5.81
N GLN A 116 -20.81 47.80 -6.50
CA GLN A 116 -19.64 47.18 -7.12
C GLN A 116 -18.58 46.66 -6.13
N MET A 117 -18.71 46.94 -4.83
CA MET A 117 -17.82 46.42 -3.78
C MET A 117 -18.43 45.22 -3.04
N HIS A 118 -19.69 44.86 -3.33
CA HIS A 118 -20.35 43.69 -2.76
C HIS A 118 -20.92 42.79 -3.86
N TYR A 119 -22.19 42.42 -3.81
CA TYR A 119 -22.76 41.39 -4.68
C TYR A 119 -23.03 41.84 -6.12
N SER A 120 -22.95 43.14 -6.41
CA SER A 120 -23.07 43.67 -7.79
C SER A 120 -21.71 43.95 -8.43
N GLU A 121 -20.65 43.35 -7.89
CA GLU A 121 -19.39 43.21 -8.60
C GLU A 121 -19.56 42.31 -9.83
N GLU A 122 -19.06 42.76 -10.99
CA GLU A 122 -19.19 42.05 -12.28
C GLU A 122 -18.66 40.61 -12.22
N ASP A 123 -17.53 40.39 -11.55
CA ASP A 123 -16.88 39.08 -11.39
C ASP A 123 -17.02 38.56 -9.94
N CYS A 124 -18.15 38.81 -9.28
CA CYS A 124 -18.34 38.42 -7.89
C CYS A 124 -18.30 36.89 -7.73
N PRO A 125 -17.39 36.32 -6.92
CA PRO A 125 -17.30 34.87 -6.75
C PRO A 125 -18.31 34.31 -5.75
N VAL A 126 -19.16 35.16 -5.17
CA VAL A 126 -20.12 34.83 -4.11
C VAL A 126 -21.52 35.22 -4.56
N SER A 127 -22.50 34.34 -4.36
CA SER A 127 -23.90 34.64 -4.69
C SER A 127 -24.60 35.37 -3.53
N PRO A 128 -25.46 36.37 -3.82
CA PRO A 128 -26.23 37.05 -2.79
C PRO A 128 -27.29 36.13 -2.17
N PRO A 129 -27.62 36.32 -0.87
CA PRO A 129 -28.80 35.73 -0.26
C PRO A 129 -30.09 36.13 -0.98
N SER A 130 -31.13 35.32 -0.87
CA SER A 130 -32.46 35.65 -1.40
C SER A 130 -32.97 36.97 -0.82
N SER A 131 -33.48 37.86 -1.67
CA SER A 131 -33.97 39.21 -1.32
C SER A 131 -32.91 40.21 -0.82
N PHE A 132 -31.62 39.92 -0.97
CA PHE A 132 -30.57 40.88 -0.64
C PHE A 132 -30.59 42.09 -1.62
N PRO A 133 -30.55 43.35 -1.13
CA PRO A 133 -30.56 44.56 -1.95
C PRO A 133 -29.19 44.79 -2.60
N ARG A 134 -28.82 43.96 -3.58
CA ARG A 134 -27.49 43.96 -4.21
C ARG A 134 -27.16 45.24 -4.98
N ASP A 135 -28.17 45.99 -5.42
CA ASP A 135 -27.99 47.21 -6.22
C ASP A 135 -27.89 48.48 -5.34
N ASP A 136 -28.01 48.32 -4.01
CA ASP A 136 -27.98 49.44 -3.06
C ASP A 136 -26.57 49.66 -2.46
N GLU A 137 -26.33 50.90 -2.03
CA GLU A 137 -25.19 51.22 -1.17
C GLU A 137 -25.52 50.81 0.28
N LEU A 138 -24.65 50.01 0.91
CA LEU A 138 -24.92 49.35 2.19
C LEU A 138 -23.82 49.61 3.21
N HIS A 139 -24.19 49.44 4.47
CA HIS A 139 -23.34 49.53 5.64
C HIS A 139 -23.06 48.12 6.18
N PHE A 140 -21.81 47.68 6.11
CA PHE A 140 -21.33 46.41 6.67
C PHE A 140 -20.63 46.71 7.99
N GLU A 141 -21.31 46.47 9.11
CA GLU A 141 -20.70 46.53 10.44
C GLU A 141 -20.02 45.21 10.73
N ILE A 142 -18.70 45.24 10.96
CA ILE A 142 -17.88 44.06 11.19
C ILE A 142 -17.24 44.17 12.57
N GLU A 143 -17.39 43.13 13.38
CA GLU A 143 -16.57 42.90 14.57
C GLU A 143 -15.55 41.80 14.26
N MET A 144 -14.26 42.15 14.24
CA MET A 144 -13.18 41.20 14.08
C MET A 144 -12.96 40.47 15.42
N ILE A 145 -13.37 39.21 15.52
CA ILE A 145 -13.24 38.42 16.76
C ILE A 145 -11.79 37.98 16.95
N ASP A 146 -11.25 37.27 15.97
CA ASP A 146 -9.88 36.76 15.99
C ASP A 146 -9.36 36.59 14.56
N PHE A 147 -8.04 36.56 14.43
CA PHE A 147 -7.38 36.05 13.25
C PHE A 147 -6.06 35.38 13.60
N SER A 148 -5.72 34.36 12.82
CA SER A 148 -4.49 33.59 13.01
C SER A 148 -4.15 32.79 11.77
N LYS A 149 -2.86 32.48 11.62
CA LYS A 149 -2.38 31.58 10.59
C LYS A 149 -2.96 30.18 10.80
N VAL A 150 -3.41 29.57 9.70
CA VAL A 150 -3.99 28.22 9.73
C VAL A 150 -3.42 27.32 8.65
N LYS A 151 -3.48 26.02 8.89
CA LYS A 151 -3.24 24.99 7.91
C LYS A 151 -4.58 24.58 7.29
N VAL A 152 -4.69 24.72 5.98
CA VAL A 152 -5.83 24.18 5.22
C VAL A 152 -5.62 22.68 5.06
N VAL A 153 -6.58 21.88 5.51
CA VAL A 153 -6.51 20.41 5.50
C VAL A 153 -7.32 19.84 4.33
N SER A 154 -8.45 20.45 3.98
CA SER A 154 -9.21 20.12 2.77
C SER A 154 -9.24 21.28 1.77
N ASP A 155 -9.20 20.96 0.46
CA ASP A 155 -9.13 21.96 -0.62
C ASP A 155 -10.35 22.89 -0.67
N ASP A 156 -11.50 22.39 -0.24
CA ASP A 156 -12.76 23.13 -0.13
C ASP A 156 -12.89 23.97 1.14
N LEU A 157 -11.83 24.02 1.97
CA LEU A 157 -11.77 24.72 3.26
C LEU A 157 -12.73 24.17 4.32
N GLY A 158 -13.35 23.01 4.09
CA GLY A 158 -14.26 22.36 5.03
C GLY A 158 -13.57 21.79 6.28
N VAL A 159 -12.25 21.59 6.23
CA VAL A 159 -11.40 21.21 7.36
C VAL A 159 -10.18 22.13 7.43
N ILE A 160 -10.04 22.84 8.55
CA ILE A 160 -8.95 23.79 8.80
C ILE A 160 -8.36 23.53 10.19
N LYS A 161 -7.03 23.57 10.32
CA LYS A 161 -6.33 23.40 11.60
C LYS A 161 -5.59 24.68 12.00
N LYS A 162 -5.83 25.15 13.22
CA LYS A 162 -5.05 26.19 13.90
C LYS A 162 -4.18 25.52 14.96
N VAL A 163 -2.86 25.60 14.82
CA VAL A 163 -1.92 25.10 15.84
C VAL A 163 -1.95 26.04 17.04
N ILE A 164 -2.08 25.47 18.24
CA ILE A 164 -1.97 26.18 19.53
C ILE A 164 -0.55 26.00 20.06
N ASP A 165 -0.13 24.74 20.19
CA ASP A 165 1.21 24.34 20.64
C ASP A 165 1.81 23.40 19.60
N GLU A 166 3.06 23.67 19.20
CA GLU A 166 3.80 22.83 18.25
C GLU A 166 4.11 21.48 18.89
N GLY A 167 3.99 20.41 18.11
CA GLY A 167 4.35 19.06 18.56
C GLY A 167 5.83 18.72 18.35
N GLN A 168 6.15 17.46 18.54
CA GLN A 168 7.49 16.88 18.42
C GLN A 168 7.59 15.91 17.24
N GLY A 169 8.74 15.94 16.58
CA GLY A 169 9.04 15.10 15.42
C GLY A 169 8.36 15.60 14.14
N TRP A 170 8.37 14.76 13.12
CA TRP A 170 7.86 15.08 11.78
C TRP A 170 6.79 14.10 11.29
N GLU A 171 6.61 12.96 11.96
CA GLU A 171 5.63 11.97 11.58
C GLU A 171 4.23 12.38 12.07
N SER A 172 3.22 12.06 11.26
CA SER A 172 1.80 12.24 11.56
C SER A 172 1.06 10.91 11.47
N PRO A 173 -0.04 10.74 12.22
CA PRO A 173 -0.78 9.49 12.19
C PRO A 173 -1.47 9.30 10.84
N ARG A 174 -1.45 8.06 10.35
CA ARG A 174 -2.06 7.65 9.07
C ARG A 174 -2.71 6.29 9.24
N GLU A 175 -3.57 5.88 8.33
CA GLU A 175 -4.16 4.53 8.39
C GLU A 175 -3.06 3.44 8.36
N PRO A 176 -3.13 2.39 9.22
CA PRO A 176 -4.11 2.12 10.27
C PRO A 176 -3.57 2.41 11.69
N TYR A 177 -2.92 3.55 11.91
CA TYR A 177 -2.28 3.88 13.19
C TYR A 177 -3.32 4.04 14.30
N GLU A 178 -2.93 3.62 15.50
CA GLU A 178 -3.72 3.78 16.72
C GLU A 178 -3.35 5.12 17.35
N VAL A 179 -4.35 5.96 17.63
CA VAL A 179 -4.20 7.32 18.14
C VAL A 179 -4.75 7.41 19.56
N LYS A 180 -4.04 8.15 20.40
CA LYS A 180 -4.47 8.54 21.74
C LYS A 180 -4.50 10.06 21.84
N ALA A 181 -5.67 10.66 22.06
CA ALA A 181 -5.83 12.11 22.08
C ALA A 181 -6.87 12.60 23.09
N TRP A 182 -6.63 13.78 23.67
CA TRP A 182 -7.68 14.54 24.34
C TRP A 182 -8.48 15.30 23.29
N ILE A 183 -9.80 15.22 23.37
CA ILE A 183 -10.69 15.86 22.40
C ILE A 183 -11.83 16.54 23.17
N SER A 184 -12.01 17.81 22.92
CA SER A 184 -13.20 18.57 23.29
C SER A 184 -13.77 19.28 22.08
N ALA A 185 -15.06 19.63 22.11
CA ALA A 185 -15.73 20.20 20.95
C ALA A 185 -16.77 21.25 21.34
N LYS A 186 -16.86 22.29 20.51
CA LYS A 186 -17.86 23.34 20.56
C LYS A 186 -18.49 23.50 19.19
N THR A 187 -19.75 23.93 19.13
CA THR A 187 -20.38 24.35 17.87
C THR A 187 -19.80 25.67 17.37
N GLY A 188 -20.14 26.05 16.14
CA GLY A 188 -19.69 27.31 15.54
C GLY A 188 -20.02 28.56 16.37
N ASP A 189 -21.11 28.56 17.14
CA ASP A 189 -21.57 29.60 18.09
C ASP A 189 -21.00 29.42 19.52
N ASP A 190 -19.90 28.67 19.66
CA ASP A 190 -19.17 28.42 20.91
C ASP A 190 -19.91 27.65 22.02
N LYS A 191 -21.08 27.07 21.73
CA LYS A 191 -21.76 26.17 22.66
C LYS A 191 -21.00 24.86 22.77
N VAL A 192 -20.58 24.52 24.00
CA VAL A 192 -19.87 23.27 24.30
C VAL A 192 -20.78 22.07 24.04
N ILE A 193 -20.33 21.14 23.21
CA ILE A 193 -21.03 19.87 22.91
C ILE A 193 -20.26 18.65 23.42
N LEU A 194 -18.93 18.75 23.54
CA LEU A 194 -18.08 17.75 24.16
C LEU A 194 -17.11 18.48 25.09
N SER A 195 -17.28 18.34 26.39
CA SER A 195 -16.28 18.82 27.36
C SER A 195 -15.13 17.82 27.48
N PRO A 196 -13.91 18.27 27.84
CA PRO A 196 -12.88 17.35 28.34
C PRO A 196 -13.51 16.59 29.50
N LYS A 197 -13.70 15.27 29.38
CA LYS A 197 -14.12 14.48 30.54
C LYS A 197 -13.01 14.62 31.59
N GLN A 198 -13.37 14.72 32.87
CA GLN A 198 -12.49 14.31 33.98
C GLN A 198 -12.28 12.78 33.90
N GLY A 199 -11.87 12.26 32.75
CA GLY A 199 -11.89 10.85 32.37
C GLY A 199 -10.71 10.53 31.45
N GLU A 200 -10.74 9.39 30.75
CA GLU A 200 -9.64 8.91 29.92
C GLU A 200 -9.61 9.56 28.52
N PRO A 201 -8.43 9.67 27.88
CA PRO A 201 -8.31 10.17 26.51
C PRO A 201 -8.95 9.19 25.51
N TYR A 202 -9.36 9.71 24.36
CA TYR A 202 -9.92 8.89 23.28
C TYR A 202 -8.81 8.01 22.68
N PHE A 203 -9.15 6.75 22.43
CA PHE A 203 -8.31 5.79 21.73
C PHE A 203 -9.07 5.25 20.53
N PHE A 204 -8.50 5.38 19.33
CA PHE A 204 -9.13 4.96 18.08
C PHE A 204 -8.09 4.69 16.99
N THR A 205 -8.49 4.03 15.92
CA THR A 205 -7.65 3.72 14.76
C THR A 205 -8.01 4.63 13.59
N ILE A 206 -7.02 5.31 13.01
CA ILE A 206 -7.21 6.09 11.78
C ILE A 206 -7.68 5.15 10.65
N GLY A 207 -8.74 5.54 9.93
CA GLY A 207 -9.31 4.79 8.81
C GLY A 207 -10.46 3.87 9.20
N LYS A 208 -10.73 3.65 10.50
CA LYS A 208 -11.86 2.83 10.96
C LYS A 208 -13.17 3.60 11.14
N SER A 209 -13.19 4.90 10.81
CA SER A 209 -14.38 5.76 10.96
C SER A 209 -14.93 5.80 12.40
N GLU A 210 -14.04 5.67 13.39
CA GLU A 210 -14.41 5.69 14.81
C GLU A 210 -14.72 7.12 15.32
N VAL A 211 -14.22 8.12 14.60
CA VAL A 211 -14.45 9.56 14.81
C VAL A 211 -14.89 10.22 13.49
N PRO A 212 -15.44 11.45 13.50
CA PRO A 212 -15.87 12.14 12.30
C PRO A 212 -14.71 12.35 11.33
N LYS A 213 -14.97 12.16 10.04
CA LYS A 213 -13.95 12.20 8.98
C LYS A 213 -13.10 13.48 9.01
N GLY A 214 -13.72 14.64 9.23
CA GLY A 214 -12.98 15.91 9.28
C GLY A 214 -12.05 16.02 10.48
N LEU A 215 -12.44 15.46 11.62
CA LEU A 215 -11.58 15.38 12.80
C LEU A 215 -10.40 14.45 12.55
N GLU A 216 -10.65 13.28 11.97
CA GLU A 216 -9.60 12.33 11.58
C GLU A 216 -8.60 12.97 10.60
N MET A 217 -9.09 13.67 9.58
CA MET A 217 -8.25 14.42 8.62
C MET A 217 -7.38 15.46 9.32
N GLY A 218 -7.94 16.23 10.25
CA GLY A 218 -7.19 17.23 11.00
C GLY A 218 -6.08 16.60 11.87
N ILE A 219 -6.42 15.54 12.61
CA ILE A 219 -5.46 14.77 13.43
C ILE A 219 -4.38 14.12 12.58
N GLY A 220 -4.72 13.65 11.38
CA GLY A 220 -3.76 13.14 10.39
C GLY A 220 -2.73 14.16 9.90
N THR A 221 -2.87 15.43 10.28
CA THR A 221 -1.86 16.47 10.02
C THR A 221 -1.09 16.91 11.26
N MET A 222 -1.36 16.30 12.42
CA MET A 222 -0.75 16.64 13.71
C MET A 222 0.49 15.79 13.98
N THR A 223 1.43 16.35 14.73
CA THR A 223 2.61 15.64 15.27
C THR A 223 2.40 15.26 16.74
N ARG A 224 3.25 14.38 17.30
CA ARG A 224 3.12 13.94 18.71
C ARG A 224 3.17 15.14 19.65
N GLU A 225 2.33 15.16 20.67
CA GLU A 225 2.18 16.25 21.65
C GLU A 225 1.67 17.58 21.09
N GLU A 226 1.30 17.65 19.80
CA GLU A 226 0.74 18.87 19.23
C GLU A 226 -0.64 19.17 19.82
N LYS A 227 -0.90 20.45 20.10
CA LYS A 227 -2.22 20.95 20.49
C LYS A 227 -2.77 21.85 19.40
N ALA A 228 -4.01 21.62 18.97
CA ALA A 228 -4.62 22.37 17.87
C ALA A 228 -6.14 22.53 18.02
N VAL A 229 -6.70 23.55 17.36
CA VAL A 229 -8.13 23.63 17.06
C VAL A 229 -8.37 23.21 15.61
N ILE A 230 -9.25 22.23 15.40
CA ILE A 230 -9.67 21.75 14.09
C ILE A 230 -11.11 22.21 13.86
N TYR A 231 -11.30 23.08 12.88
CA TYR A 231 -12.61 23.55 12.42
C TYR A 231 -13.12 22.61 11.34
N VAL A 232 -14.32 22.07 11.52
CA VAL A 232 -14.92 21.07 10.63
C VAL A 232 -16.34 21.48 10.27
N THR A 233 -16.61 21.59 8.97
CA THR A 233 -17.93 21.86 8.40
C THR A 233 -18.77 20.59 8.27
N ASN A 234 -20.10 20.74 8.18
CA ASN A 234 -21.09 19.66 8.18
C ASN A 234 -20.78 18.47 7.24
N GLN A 235 -20.26 18.72 6.04
CA GLN A 235 -19.96 17.70 5.03
C GLN A 235 -18.87 16.71 5.49
N TYR A 236 -18.09 17.08 6.51
CA TYR A 236 -17.06 16.25 7.12
C TYR A 236 -17.41 15.77 8.54
N LEU A 237 -18.59 16.12 9.06
CA LEU A 237 -19.12 15.66 10.35
C LEU A 237 -19.88 14.34 10.18
N THR A 238 -19.18 13.29 9.78
CA THR A 238 -19.75 11.95 9.56
C THR A 238 -20.21 11.31 10.87
N GLU A 239 -21.16 10.38 10.78
CA GLU A 239 -21.55 9.53 11.90
C GLU A 239 -20.34 8.72 12.38
N SER A 240 -20.20 8.59 13.70
CA SER A 240 -19.09 7.85 14.30
C SER A 240 -19.47 7.29 15.67
N PRO A 241 -18.95 6.12 16.06
CA PRO A 241 -19.31 5.45 17.31
C PRO A 241 -18.78 6.17 18.55
N LEU A 242 -17.63 6.85 18.48
CA LEU A 242 -17.04 7.51 19.64
C LEU A 242 -17.60 8.92 19.89
N MET A 243 -18.17 9.57 18.87
CA MET A 243 -18.80 10.88 19.02
C MET A 243 -19.90 11.12 17.97
N SER A 244 -21.04 11.64 18.44
CA SER A 244 -22.16 12.01 17.58
C SER A 244 -22.26 13.52 17.47
N VAL A 245 -21.89 14.03 16.29
CA VAL A 245 -21.87 15.48 15.95
C VAL A 245 -22.60 15.77 14.63
N VAL A 246 -23.36 14.80 14.12
CA VAL A 246 -24.09 14.90 12.86
C VAL A 246 -25.21 15.92 12.96
N GLY A 247 -25.48 16.64 11.87
CA GLY A 247 -26.55 17.65 11.79
C GLY A 247 -26.16 19.03 12.29
N LEU A 248 -24.93 19.21 12.77
CA LEU A 248 -24.36 20.51 13.09
C LEU A 248 -23.75 21.16 11.83
N GLU A 249 -23.81 22.49 11.72
CA GLU A 249 -23.26 23.20 10.56
C GLU A 249 -21.73 23.27 10.59
N GLU A 250 -21.18 23.50 11.78
CA GLU A 250 -19.74 23.59 12.03
C GLU A 250 -19.45 23.17 13.47
N VAL A 251 -18.33 22.45 13.65
CA VAL A 251 -17.79 22.08 14.96
C VAL A 251 -16.31 22.45 15.04
N GLN A 252 -15.93 22.99 16.19
CA GLN A 252 -14.57 23.34 16.57
C GLN A 252 -14.08 22.28 17.56
N PHE A 253 -13.11 21.46 17.14
CA PHE A 253 -12.49 20.46 18.00
C PHE A 253 -11.18 20.99 18.55
N GLU A 254 -11.05 21.10 19.87
CA GLU A 254 -9.75 21.30 20.51
C GLU A 254 -9.16 19.93 20.82
N VAL A 255 -7.99 19.67 20.23
CA VAL A 255 -7.31 18.37 20.27
C VAL A 255 -5.90 18.53 20.84
N GLU A 256 -5.53 17.64 21.74
CA GLU A 256 -4.16 17.43 22.19
C GLU A 256 -3.77 15.99 21.81
N LEU A 257 -2.88 15.84 20.84
CA LEU A 257 -2.44 14.54 20.34
C LEU A 257 -1.37 13.97 21.27
N ILE A 258 -1.77 13.14 22.23
CA ILE A 258 -0.85 12.60 23.25
C ILE A 258 0.19 11.70 22.60
N HIS A 259 -0.27 10.72 21.83
CA HIS A 259 0.59 9.72 21.20
C HIS A 259 -0.13 9.04 20.03
N PHE A 260 0.65 8.48 19.12
CA PHE A 260 0.14 7.51 18.16
C PHE A 260 1.14 6.36 17.99
N THR A 261 0.59 5.17 17.85
CA THR A 261 1.32 3.93 17.65
C THR A 261 1.29 3.57 16.18
N GLN A 262 2.48 3.42 15.58
CA GLN A 262 2.58 2.93 14.21
C GLN A 262 2.11 1.48 14.17
N VAL A 263 1.07 1.23 13.39
CA VAL A 263 0.52 -0.11 13.15
C VAL A 263 0.74 -0.48 11.70
N ARG A 264 1.18 -1.71 11.46
CA ARG A 264 1.36 -2.28 10.12
C ARG A 264 0.63 -3.61 10.03
N ASP A 265 -0.26 -3.72 9.05
CA ASP A 265 -0.80 -4.99 8.60
C ASP A 265 0.20 -5.63 7.62
N MET A 266 0.72 -6.77 8.02
CA MET A 266 1.80 -7.46 7.31
C MET A 266 1.30 -8.30 6.14
N LEU A 267 0.00 -8.65 6.14
CA LEU A 267 -0.63 -9.50 5.11
C LEU A 267 -1.65 -8.74 4.28
N GLY A 268 -2.14 -7.60 4.76
CA GLY A 268 -3.22 -6.82 4.14
C GLY A 268 -4.62 -7.39 4.40
N ASP A 269 -4.74 -8.39 5.28
CA ASP A 269 -6.00 -9.05 5.66
C ASP A 269 -6.38 -8.82 7.14
N GLY A 270 -5.63 -7.99 7.85
CA GLY A 270 -5.83 -7.64 9.25
C GLY A 270 -5.39 -8.69 10.27
N ARG A 271 -4.88 -9.86 9.86
CA ARG A 271 -4.60 -10.97 10.79
C ARG A 271 -3.22 -10.90 11.45
N LEU A 272 -2.19 -10.46 10.71
CA LEU A 272 -0.82 -10.29 11.23
C LEU A 272 -0.50 -8.81 11.39
N ILE A 273 -0.55 -8.33 12.63
CA ILE A 273 -0.42 -6.91 12.95
C ILE A 273 0.85 -6.66 13.75
N LYS A 274 1.68 -5.72 13.29
CA LYS A 274 2.85 -5.21 14.02
C LYS A 274 2.54 -3.81 14.56
N ARG A 275 2.63 -3.63 15.88
CA ARG A 275 2.51 -2.33 16.56
C ARG A 275 3.86 -1.91 17.11
N ARG A 276 4.32 -0.70 16.80
CA ARG A 276 5.59 -0.18 17.32
C ARG A 276 5.39 0.46 18.70
N LEU A 277 5.85 -0.22 19.75
CA LEU A 277 5.77 0.27 21.13
C LEU A 277 6.89 1.25 21.48
N ARG A 278 8.08 1.06 20.92
CA ARG A 278 9.24 1.92 21.10
C ARG A 278 10.00 2.09 19.81
N ASP A 279 10.37 3.32 19.48
CA ASP A 279 11.14 3.62 18.28
C ASP A 279 12.56 3.04 18.36
N GLY A 280 13.03 2.48 17.25
CA GLY A 280 14.43 2.11 17.06
C GLY A 280 15.27 3.28 16.52
N LYS A 281 16.55 3.03 16.32
CA LYS A 281 17.52 3.99 15.77
C LYS A 281 17.88 3.62 14.34
N GLY A 282 17.94 4.61 13.46
CA GLY A 282 18.28 4.45 12.05
C GLY A 282 17.20 5.00 11.11
N GLU A 283 17.48 4.95 9.81
CA GLU A 283 16.57 5.36 8.75
C GLU A 283 15.83 4.14 8.19
N PHE A 284 14.51 4.14 8.32
CA PHE A 284 13.67 3.12 7.70
C PHE A 284 13.47 3.43 6.20
N PRO A 285 13.58 2.44 5.28
CA PRO A 285 13.87 1.02 5.50
C PRO A 285 15.36 0.64 5.36
N MET A 286 16.26 1.61 5.22
CA MET A 286 17.68 1.37 4.90
C MET A 286 18.42 0.62 6.01
N ASP A 287 18.11 0.94 7.26
CA ASP A 287 18.73 0.34 8.46
C ASP A 287 17.91 -0.83 9.03
N CYS A 288 17.06 -1.47 8.21
CA CYS A 288 16.35 -2.68 8.58
C CYS A 288 17.14 -3.95 8.18
N PRO A 289 16.96 -5.08 8.89
CA PRO A 289 17.61 -6.34 8.54
C PRO A 289 17.25 -6.79 7.11
N LEU A 290 18.27 -7.12 6.33
CA LEU A 290 18.10 -7.71 5.01
C LEU A 290 17.87 -9.23 5.10
N GLN A 291 17.56 -9.83 3.95
CA GLN A 291 17.60 -11.28 3.81
C GLN A 291 18.99 -11.82 4.14
N ASP A 292 19.04 -12.91 4.92
CA ASP A 292 20.26 -13.56 5.42
C ASP A 292 21.06 -12.75 6.45
N SER A 293 20.53 -11.64 6.97
CA SER A 293 21.12 -10.96 8.12
C SER A 293 21.07 -11.86 9.37
N LEU A 294 22.10 -11.79 10.21
CA LEU A 294 22.09 -12.41 11.53
C LEU A 294 21.44 -11.44 12.53
N LEU A 295 20.25 -11.77 13.01
CA LEU A 295 19.49 -10.93 13.94
C LEU A 295 19.76 -11.36 15.37
N ARG A 296 19.82 -10.38 16.28
CA ARG A 296 19.89 -10.58 17.74
C ARG A 296 18.66 -9.97 18.38
N ILE A 297 17.78 -10.82 18.92
CA ILE A 297 16.46 -10.41 19.38
C ILE A 297 16.20 -10.93 20.79
N HIS A 298 15.63 -10.07 21.63
CA HIS A 298 14.86 -10.55 22.75
C HIS A 298 13.39 -10.53 22.41
N TYR A 299 12.67 -11.54 22.89
CA TYR A 299 11.22 -11.53 22.79
C TYR A 299 10.55 -12.20 23.99
N LYS A 300 9.29 -11.80 24.17
CA LYS A 300 8.34 -12.40 25.09
C LYS A 300 7.13 -12.87 24.30
N GLY A 301 6.85 -14.16 24.33
CA GLY A 301 5.73 -14.80 23.65
C GLY A 301 4.57 -15.06 24.61
N MET A 302 3.39 -14.59 24.22
CA MET A 302 2.15 -14.67 24.99
C MET A 302 1.05 -15.29 24.13
N LEU A 303 0.13 -16.02 24.77
CA LEU A 303 -1.13 -16.38 24.15
C LEU A 303 -2.02 -15.14 24.03
N LEU A 304 -2.75 -15.00 22.92
CA LEU A 304 -3.75 -13.97 22.76
C LEU A 304 -5.06 -14.39 23.47
N ASN A 305 -5.01 -14.49 24.80
CA ASN A 305 -6.14 -14.75 25.68
C ASN A 305 -6.27 -13.61 26.72
N GLU A 306 -7.34 -13.63 27.52
CA GLU A 306 -7.60 -12.58 28.52
C GLU A 306 -6.45 -12.42 29.53
N GLU A 307 -5.79 -13.52 29.90
CA GLU A 307 -4.70 -13.54 30.87
C GLU A 307 -3.33 -13.17 30.28
N LYS A 308 -3.22 -13.07 28.94
CA LYS A 308 -1.96 -12.95 28.20
C LYS A 308 -0.87 -13.91 28.68
N THR A 309 -1.24 -15.19 28.81
CA THR A 309 -0.37 -16.22 29.40
C THR A 309 0.98 -16.27 28.66
N VAL A 310 2.06 -16.01 29.39
CA VAL A 310 3.44 -16.04 28.86
C VAL A 310 3.89 -17.49 28.73
N PHE A 311 4.34 -17.90 27.54
CA PHE A 311 4.92 -19.23 27.32
C PHE A 311 6.43 -19.20 27.10
N ILE A 312 7.01 -18.03 26.83
CA ILE A 312 8.46 -17.82 26.75
C ILE A 312 8.80 -16.35 26.97
N ASP A 313 9.89 -16.08 27.67
CA ASP A 313 10.55 -14.79 27.78
C ASP A 313 12.06 -15.01 27.72
N THR A 314 12.69 -14.68 26.60
CA THR A 314 14.15 -14.88 26.41
C THR A 314 15.02 -14.18 27.45
N ARG A 315 14.52 -13.15 28.15
CA ARG A 315 15.29 -12.51 29.22
C ARG A 315 15.37 -13.35 30.48
N ILE A 316 14.38 -14.21 30.68
CA ILE A 316 14.22 -15.04 31.87
C ILE A 316 14.63 -16.48 31.54
N ASP A 317 14.05 -17.04 30.48
CA ASP A 317 14.16 -18.45 30.12
C ASP A 317 15.47 -18.81 29.39
N ASN A 318 16.24 -17.81 28.93
CA ASN A 318 17.49 -17.99 28.21
C ASN A 318 18.68 -17.29 28.91
N ASP A 319 18.65 -17.19 30.24
CA ASP A 319 19.71 -16.57 31.05
C ASP A 319 20.12 -15.16 30.58
N GLY A 320 19.15 -14.38 30.08
CA GLY A 320 19.39 -13.05 29.53
C GLY A 320 20.11 -13.03 28.18
N GLN A 321 20.38 -14.17 27.55
CA GLN A 321 20.95 -14.23 26.21
C GLN A 321 19.87 -14.00 25.14
N PRO A 322 20.14 -13.19 24.11
CA PRO A 322 19.21 -13.00 23.01
C PRO A 322 19.11 -14.26 22.15
N LEU A 323 17.98 -14.41 21.46
CA LEU A 323 17.87 -15.34 20.36
C LEU A 323 18.68 -14.79 19.17
N GLU A 324 19.63 -15.59 18.69
CA GLU A 324 20.40 -15.29 17.48
C GLU A 324 19.98 -16.23 16.35
N PHE A 325 19.57 -15.67 15.21
CA PHE A 325 19.23 -16.46 14.02
C PHE A 325 19.45 -15.66 12.74
N SER A 326 19.78 -16.37 11.65
CA SER A 326 19.86 -15.77 10.32
C SER A 326 18.47 -15.76 9.68
N SER A 327 18.05 -14.59 9.18
CA SER A 327 16.78 -14.46 8.46
C SER A 327 16.78 -15.32 7.19
N GLY A 328 15.62 -15.83 6.79
CA GLY A 328 15.51 -16.67 5.60
C GLY A 328 15.91 -18.13 5.78
N GLU A 329 16.14 -18.57 7.01
CA GLU A 329 16.49 -19.98 7.30
C GLU A 329 15.34 -20.77 7.92
N GLY A 330 14.19 -20.13 8.14
CA GLY A 330 13.02 -20.76 8.76
C GLY A 330 13.36 -21.30 10.15
N LEU A 331 14.09 -20.52 10.93
CA LEU A 331 14.51 -20.83 12.32
C LEU A 331 13.53 -20.29 13.36
N VAL A 332 12.61 -19.41 12.94
CA VAL A 332 11.53 -18.86 13.74
C VAL A 332 10.23 -18.91 12.92
N PRO A 333 9.05 -18.74 13.55
CA PRO A 333 7.79 -18.61 12.83
C PRO A 333 7.83 -17.51 11.77
N GLU A 334 7.14 -17.74 10.65
CA GLU A 334 7.15 -16.83 9.50
C GLU A 334 6.67 -15.43 9.87
N GLY A 335 5.57 -15.32 10.63
CA GLY A 335 5.05 -14.02 11.07
C GLY A 335 6.01 -13.26 12.00
N PHE A 336 6.79 -13.99 12.81
CA PHE A 336 7.83 -13.41 13.65
C PHE A 336 8.95 -12.81 12.79
N GLU A 337 9.49 -13.59 11.84
CA GLU A 337 10.58 -13.15 10.95
C GLU A 337 10.15 -11.96 10.07
N MET A 338 8.93 -12.00 9.51
CA MET A 338 8.39 -10.91 8.71
C MET A 338 8.37 -9.59 9.48
N CYS A 339 7.91 -9.61 10.73
CA CYS A 339 7.86 -8.42 11.58
C CYS A 339 9.25 -7.94 11.99
N ALA A 340 10.14 -8.87 12.39
CA ALA A 340 11.49 -8.58 12.81
C ALA A 340 12.34 -7.91 11.72
N ARG A 341 12.19 -8.32 10.45
CA ARG A 341 12.88 -7.68 9.31
C ARG A 341 12.42 -6.25 9.01
N LEU A 342 11.30 -5.81 9.60
CA LEU A 342 10.80 -4.43 9.47
C LEU A 342 11.01 -3.62 10.75
N MET A 343 11.97 -4.01 11.58
CA MET A 343 12.34 -3.30 12.79
C MET A 343 13.66 -2.56 12.58
N LEU A 344 13.80 -1.42 13.24
CA LEU A 344 15.08 -0.74 13.42
C LEU A 344 15.79 -1.26 14.70
N PRO A 345 17.13 -1.24 14.78
CA PRO A 345 17.85 -1.55 16.00
C PRO A 345 17.36 -0.74 17.21
N GLY A 346 17.07 -1.40 18.33
CA GLY A 346 16.47 -0.84 19.54
C GLY A 346 14.94 -0.75 19.55
N GLU A 347 14.28 -0.99 18.42
CA GLU A 347 12.82 -0.97 18.30
C GLU A 347 12.20 -2.07 19.17
N VAL A 348 11.08 -1.75 19.83
CA VAL A 348 10.20 -2.74 20.48
C VAL A 348 8.86 -2.73 19.76
N ALA A 349 8.42 -3.91 19.33
CA ALA A 349 7.17 -4.08 18.63
C ALA A 349 6.31 -5.18 19.26
N LEU A 350 5.01 -4.95 19.33
CA LEU A 350 4.00 -5.95 19.68
C LEU A 350 3.41 -6.54 18.40
N VAL A 351 3.54 -7.84 18.22
CA VAL A 351 3.09 -8.57 17.03
C VAL A 351 1.94 -9.49 17.40
N THR A 352 0.75 -9.21 16.89
CA THR A 352 -0.40 -10.12 16.95
C THR A 352 -0.37 -11.00 15.70
N CYS A 353 -0.29 -12.33 15.89
CA CYS A 353 -0.02 -13.28 14.81
C CYS A 353 -1.05 -14.42 14.80
N PRO A 354 -1.60 -14.78 13.62
CA PRO A 354 -2.51 -15.90 13.48
C PRO A 354 -1.76 -17.25 13.53
N PRO A 355 -2.45 -18.36 13.84
CA PRO A 355 -1.82 -19.65 14.12
C PRO A 355 -0.97 -20.19 12.94
N ASP A 356 -1.44 -19.96 11.71
CA ASP A 356 -0.82 -20.42 10.46
C ASP A 356 0.46 -19.68 10.06
N TYR A 357 0.74 -18.55 10.72
CA TYR A 357 2.00 -17.79 10.64
C TYR A 357 2.81 -17.85 11.95
N ALA A 358 2.24 -18.48 12.99
CA ALA A 358 2.87 -18.77 14.26
C ALA A 358 3.31 -20.24 14.33
N TYR A 359 2.68 -21.04 15.20
CA TYR A 359 3.15 -22.38 15.56
C TYR A 359 2.38 -23.54 14.93
N ASP A 360 1.40 -23.32 14.04
CA ASP A 360 0.72 -24.43 13.36
C ASP A 360 1.52 -25.01 12.19
N LYS A 361 2.48 -24.23 11.65
CA LYS A 361 3.44 -24.67 10.62
C LYS A 361 4.89 -24.68 11.13
N PHE A 362 5.08 -24.55 12.43
CA PHE A 362 6.38 -24.48 13.07
C PHE A 362 6.42 -25.38 14.31
N THR A 363 7.61 -25.69 14.83
CA THR A 363 7.74 -26.48 16.06
C THR A 363 7.06 -25.74 17.22
N ARG A 364 6.01 -26.35 17.79
CA ARG A 364 5.16 -25.74 18.81
C ARG A 364 5.75 -25.90 20.22
N PRO A 365 5.87 -24.83 21.03
CA PRO A 365 6.20 -24.95 22.45
C PRO A 365 5.13 -25.73 23.22
N ALA A 366 5.52 -26.44 24.28
CA ALA A 366 4.61 -27.33 25.02
C ALA A 366 3.38 -26.61 25.62
N ASN A 367 3.54 -25.34 25.99
CA ASN A 367 2.49 -24.53 26.62
C ASN A 367 1.63 -23.74 25.62
N VAL A 368 1.79 -24.00 24.32
CA VAL A 368 1.03 -23.36 23.25
C VAL A 368 0.05 -24.38 22.66
N PRO A 369 -1.27 -24.13 22.68
CA PRO A 369 -2.25 -25.03 22.07
C PRO A 369 -2.27 -24.92 20.53
N GLU A 370 -2.85 -25.92 19.88
CA GLU A 370 -3.13 -25.89 18.43
C GLU A 370 -4.15 -24.80 18.09
N GLY A 371 -3.93 -24.09 16.97
CA GLY A 371 -4.83 -23.00 16.56
C GLY A 371 -4.73 -21.75 17.44
N ALA A 372 -3.72 -21.64 18.29
CA ALA A 372 -3.52 -20.49 19.16
C ALA A 372 -3.06 -19.24 18.38
N HIS A 373 -3.76 -18.12 18.59
CA HIS A 373 -3.25 -16.81 18.21
C HIS A 373 -2.19 -16.38 19.22
N ILE A 374 -1.11 -15.78 18.71
CA ILE A 374 0.07 -15.44 19.50
C ILE A 374 0.28 -13.93 19.50
N GLU A 375 0.72 -13.41 20.64
CA GLU A 375 1.24 -12.06 20.78
C GLU A 375 2.73 -12.13 21.14
N TRP A 376 3.59 -11.53 20.33
CA TRP A 376 5.01 -11.39 20.65
C TRP A 376 5.36 -9.93 20.93
N GLU A 377 5.96 -9.67 22.08
CA GLU A 377 6.72 -8.43 22.29
C GLU A 377 8.16 -8.71 21.85
N ILE A 378 8.58 -8.11 20.74
CA ILE A 378 9.89 -8.33 20.10
C ILE A 378 10.72 -7.06 20.29
N GLU A 379 11.96 -7.22 20.73
CA GLU A 379 12.98 -6.18 20.73
C GLU A 379 14.14 -6.60 19.83
N LEU A 380 14.36 -5.83 18.76
CA LEU A 380 15.53 -6.01 17.90
C LEU A 380 16.71 -5.30 18.56
N LEU A 381 17.67 -6.04 19.11
CA LEU A 381 18.88 -5.43 19.69
C LEU A 381 19.81 -4.89 18.60
N GLY A 382 19.91 -5.62 17.50
CA GLY A 382 20.72 -5.28 16.34
C GLY A 382 20.80 -6.46 15.37
N PHE A 383 21.53 -6.27 14.28
CA PHE A 383 21.78 -7.30 13.30
C PHE A 383 23.14 -7.11 12.63
N GLU A 384 23.64 -8.19 12.03
CA GLU A 384 24.81 -8.18 11.17
C GLU A 384 24.36 -8.48 9.73
N MET A 385 24.83 -7.67 8.79
CA MET A 385 24.54 -7.90 7.37
C MET A 385 25.31 -9.11 6.85
N PRO A 386 24.79 -9.79 5.81
CA PRO A 386 25.57 -10.78 5.09
C PRO A 386 26.90 -10.18 4.64
N LYS A 387 27.97 -10.96 4.75
CA LYS A 387 29.30 -10.52 4.33
C LYS A 387 29.29 -10.17 2.85
N ASP A 388 29.78 -8.98 2.52
CA ASP A 388 30.01 -8.58 1.14
C ASP A 388 31.19 -9.36 0.56
N TRP A 389 31.04 -9.83 -0.66
CA TRP A 389 32.07 -10.60 -1.38
C TRP A 389 33.07 -9.68 -2.06
N THR A 390 32.78 -8.37 -2.16
CA THR A 390 33.74 -7.39 -2.69
C THR A 390 35.03 -7.38 -1.89
N GLY A 391 36.17 -7.44 -2.59
CA GLY A 391 37.49 -7.44 -1.97
C GLY A 391 37.95 -8.77 -1.36
N LEU A 392 37.14 -9.84 -1.43
CA LEU A 392 37.61 -11.19 -1.11
C LEU A 392 38.52 -11.73 -2.22
N ASP A 393 39.52 -12.52 -1.85
CA ASP A 393 40.27 -13.34 -2.79
C ASP A 393 39.45 -14.58 -3.20
N PHE A 394 39.93 -15.32 -4.21
CA PHE A 394 39.21 -16.49 -4.72
C PHE A 394 38.93 -17.52 -3.62
N GLN A 395 39.90 -17.79 -2.75
CA GLN A 395 39.71 -18.73 -1.63
C GLN A 395 38.62 -18.25 -0.66
N GLY A 396 38.64 -16.97 -0.28
CA GLY A 396 37.62 -16.39 0.59
C GLY A 396 36.22 -16.43 -0.02
N VAL A 397 36.10 -16.19 -1.33
CA VAL A 397 34.85 -16.36 -2.07
C VAL A 397 34.35 -17.82 -2.00
N MET A 398 35.23 -18.79 -2.24
CA MET A 398 34.88 -20.21 -2.20
C MET A 398 34.48 -20.67 -0.80
N ASP A 399 35.13 -20.15 0.25
CA ASP A 399 34.79 -20.44 1.64
C ASP A 399 33.39 -19.92 2.01
N GLU A 400 33.03 -18.69 1.59
CA GLU A 400 31.68 -18.15 1.81
C GLU A 400 30.63 -18.92 0.98
N ALA A 401 30.95 -19.28 -0.26
CA ALA A 401 30.08 -20.12 -1.10
C ALA A 401 29.78 -21.47 -0.43
N GLU A 402 30.79 -22.10 0.16
CA GLU A 402 30.67 -23.39 0.85
C GLU A 402 29.83 -23.29 2.13
N LYS A 403 29.96 -22.21 2.90
CA LYS A 403 29.10 -21.95 4.08
C LYS A 403 27.63 -21.84 3.66
N ILE A 404 27.31 -21.01 2.67
CA ILE A 404 25.94 -20.83 2.18
C ILE A 404 25.39 -22.14 1.60
N ARG A 405 26.21 -22.87 0.84
CA ARG A 405 25.85 -24.19 0.30
C ARG A 405 25.55 -25.20 1.40
N THR A 406 26.33 -25.20 2.48
CA THR A 406 26.11 -26.09 3.63
C THR A 406 24.79 -25.78 4.33
N THR A 407 24.45 -24.50 4.50
CA THR A 407 23.13 -24.06 4.95
C THR A 407 22.02 -24.56 4.01
N GLY A 408 22.19 -24.40 2.70
CA GLY A 408 21.25 -24.93 1.72
C GLY A 408 21.05 -26.45 1.84
N ASN A 409 22.14 -27.20 2.04
CA ASN A 409 22.08 -28.66 2.23
C ASN A 409 21.32 -29.05 3.50
N ARG A 410 21.51 -28.30 4.59
CA ARG A 410 20.75 -28.48 5.84
C ARG A 410 19.26 -28.27 5.59
N LEU A 411 18.88 -27.15 4.97
CA LEU A 411 17.48 -26.83 4.63
C LEU A 411 16.86 -27.88 3.70
N PHE A 412 17.63 -28.38 2.72
CA PHE A 412 17.17 -29.43 1.82
C PHE A 412 16.85 -30.73 2.58
N LYS A 413 17.71 -31.11 3.54
CA LYS A 413 17.49 -32.29 4.40
C LYS A 413 16.27 -32.12 5.31
N GLU A 414 16.00 -30.90 5.77
CA GLU A 414 14.80 -30.54 6.53
C GLU A 414 13.51 -30.50 5.68
N GLY A 415 13.60 -30.69 4.36
CA GLY A 415 12.46 -30.62 3.45
C GLY A 415 12.04 -29.19 3.07
N LYS A 416 12.79 -28.17 3.51
CA LYS A 416 12.56 -26.75 3.20
C LYS A 416 13.14 -26.40 1.83
N PHE A 417 12.60 -27.01 0.78
CA PHE A 417 13.19 -26.95 -0.58
C PHE A 417 13.27 -25.55 -1.17
N GLU A 418 12.28 -24.69 -0.91
CA GLU A 418 12.28 -23.31 -1.40
C GLU A 418 13.39 -22.46 -0.74
N LEU A 419 13.57 -22.58 0.58
CA LEU A 419 14.66 -21.88 1.28
C LEU A 419 16.04 -22.42 0.87
N ALA A 420 16.16 -23.75 0.70
CA ALA A 420 17.39 -24.37 0.21
C ALA A 420 17.75 -23.85 -1.19
N LYS A 421 16.77 -23.80 -2.10
CA LYS A 421 16.91 -23.26 -3.45
C LYS A 421 17.41 -21.81 -3.41
N ALA A 422 16.79 -20.96 -2.59
CA ALA A 422 17.19 -19.56 -2.46
C ALA A 422 18.66 -19.40 -2.04
N LYS A 423 19.16 -20.25 -1.12
CA LYS A 423 20.57 -20.25 -0.71
C LYS A 423 21.51 -20.65 -1.87
N TYR A 424 21.18 -21.69 -2.63
CA TYR A 424 22.02 -22.09 -3.77
C TYR A 424 22.01 -21.06 -4.90
N GLU A 425 20.84 -20.49 -5.21
CA GLU A 425 20.71 -19.45 -6.23
C GLU A 425 21.42 -18.16 -5.83
N LYS A 426 21.46 -17.83 -4.53
CA LYS A 426 22.27 -16.71 -4.03
C LYS A 426 23.73 -16.87 -4.44
N VAL A 427 24.33 -18.01 -4.15
CA VAL A 427 25.73 -18.28 -4.54
C VAL A 427 25.92 -18.20 -6.06
N LEU A 428 24.98 -18.75 -6.85
CA LEU A 428 25.05 -18.68 -8.31
C LEU A 428 24.98 -17.25 -8.86
N ARG A 429 24.24 -16.35 -8.20
CA ARG A 429 24.21 -14.92 -8.56
C ARG A 429 25.54 -14.24 -8.25
N GLU A 430 26.09 -14.45 -7.05
CA GLU A 430 27.38 -13.87 -6.68
C GLU A 430 28.50 -14.35 -7.62
N PHE A 431 28.45 -15.61 -8.04
CA PHE A 431 29.40 -16.20 -9.00
C PHE A 431 29.43 -15.49 -10.36
N ASN A 432 28.41 -14.71 -10.74
CA ASN A 432 28.46 -13.95 -11.99
C ASN A 432 29.49 -12.80 -11.95
N HIS A 433 29.96 -12.42 -10.76
CA HIS A 433 30.95 -11.37 -10.55
C HIS A 433 32.34 -11.93 -10.19
N VAL A 434 32.50 -13.25 -10.12
CA VAL A 434 33.75 -13.91 -9.76
C VAL A 434 34.49 -14.29 -11.03
N ASN A 435 35.76 -13.88 -11.13
CA ASN A 435 36.63 -14.25 -12.23
C ASN A 435 37.85 -15.03 -11.71
N PRO A 436 37.91 -16.36 -11.96
CA PRO A 436 39.09 -17.17 -11.66
C PRO A 436 40.35 -16.61 -12.34
N GLN A 437 41.49 -16.63 -11.66
CA GLN A 437 42.75 -16.06 -12.15
C GLN A 437 43.64 -17.08 -12.88
N ASP A 438 43.45 -18.37 -12.60
CA ASP A 438 44.19 -19.46 -13.23
C ASP A 438 43.30 -20.67 -13.56
N ASP A 439 43.88 -21.66 -14.23
CA ASP A 439 43.18 -22.87 -14.67
C ASP A 439 42.68 -23.74 -13.51
N GLU A 440 43.37 -23.74 -12.36
CA GLU A 440 42.98 -24.53 -11.20
C GLU A 440 41.79 -23.89 -10.49
N GLU A 441 41.82 -22.57 -10.28
CA GLU A 441 40.67 -21.79 -9.82
C GLU A 441 39.49 -21.94 -10.80
N GLY A 442 39.74 -21.90 -12.10
CA GLY A 442 38.73 -22.09 -13.14
C GLY A 442 38.01 -23.43 -13.03
N LYS A 443 38.75 -24.51 -12.79
CA LYS A 443 38.17 -25.85 -12.55
C LYS A 443 37.35 -25.89 -11.26
N VAL A 444 37.88 -25.34 -10.16
CA VAL A 444 37.18 -25.30 -8.85
C VAL A 444 35.87 -24.52 -8.96
N PHE A 445 35.91 -23.36 -9.62
CA PHE A 445 34.75 -22.51 -9.86
C PHE A 445 33.68 -23.22 -10.68
N LEU A 446 34.06 -23.80 -11.83
CA LEU A 446 33.12 -24.51 -12.71
C LEU A 446 32.50 -25.72 -12.03
N ASN A 447 33.31 -26.52 -11.32
CA ASN A 447 32.83 -27.68 -10.57
C ASN A 447 31.82 -27.27 -9.49
N THR A 448 32.09 -26.20 -8.76
CA THR A 448 31.20 -25.69 -7.71
C THR A 448 29.91 -25.12 -8.31
N ARG A 449 29.99 -24.36 -9.40
CA ARG A 449 28.82 -23.85 -10.14
C ARG A 449 27.93 -24.99 -10.63
N ASN A 450 28.52 -26.06 -11.17
CA ASN A 450 27.79 -27.25 -11.60
C ASN A 450 27.12 -27.97 -10.41
N LEU A 451 27.83 -28.10 -9.29
CA LEU A 451 27.28 -28.68 -8.05
C LEU A 451 26.07 -27.90 -7.53
N LEU A 452 26.13 -26.57 -7.55
CA LEU A 452 25.03 -25.69 -7.13
C LEU A 452 23.82 -25.81 -8.06
N ASN A 453 24.02 -25.78 -9.38
CA ASN A 453 22.94 -26.00 -10.36
C ASN A 453 22.28 -27.36 -10.18
N LEU A 454 23.07 -28.41 -9.93
CA LEU A 454 22.52 -29.72 -9.59
C LEU A 454 21.62 -29.62 -8.37
N ASN A 455 22.08 -29.00 -7.28
CA ASN A 455 21.30 -28.86 -6.06
C ASN A 455 20.00 -28.06 -6.27
N VAL A 456 20.03 -26.98 -7.06
CA VAL A 456 18.82 -26.25 -7.49
C VAL A 456 17.86 -27.16 -8.27
N ALA A 457 18.37 -27.96 -9.22
CA ALA A 457 17.56 -28.92 -9.96
C ALA A 457 16.92 -29.97 -9.05
N ALA A 458 17.61 -30.39 -7.99
CA ALA A 458 17.04 -31.29 -6.98
C ALA A 458 15.93 -30.62 -6.16
N CYS A 459 16.08 -29.34 -5.78
CA CYS A 459 15.00 -28.58 -5.15
C CYS A 459 13.77 -28.53 -6.05
N HIS A 460 13.92 -28.13 -7.32
CA HIS A 460 12.82 -28.09 -8.28
C HIS A 460 12.12 -29.44 -8.43
N LEU A 461 12.88 -30.54 -8.54
CA LEU A 461 12.32 -31.89 -8.66
C LEU A 461 11.50 -32.27 -7.41
N LYS A 462 11.97 -31.89 -6.21
CA LYS A 462 11.27 -32.16 -4.94
C LYS A 462 10.04 -31.27 -4.73
N SER A 463 10.07 -30.02 -5.20
CA SER A 463 8.91 -29.12 -5.21
C SER A 463 7.90 -29.43 -6.33
N GLY A 464 8.18 -30.42 -7.20
CA GLY A 464 7.31 -30.80 -8.33
C GLY A 464 7.44 -29.90 -9.56
N GLU A 465 8.34 -28.91 -9.54
CA GLU A 465 8.64 -27.99 -10.64
C GLU A 465 9.53 -28.66 -11.72
N CYS A 466 9.05 -29.76 -12.29
CA CYS A 466 9.87 -30.68 -13.10
C CYS A 466 10.46 -30.01 -14.35
N ARG A 467 9.74 -29.10 -15.01
CA ARG A 467 10.26 -28.36 -16.18
C ARG A 467 11.47 -27.49 -15.83
N LYS A 468 11.43 -26.75 -14.73
CA LYS A 468 12.56 -25.95 -14.25
C LYS A 468 13.75 -26.83 -13.85
N SER A 469 13.49 -28.02 -13.30
CA SER A 469 14.52 -29.02 -13.02
C SER A 469 15.24 -29.45 -14.31
N ILE A 470 14.50 -29.74 -15.39
CA ILE A 470 15.05 -30.09 -16.71
C ILE A 470 15.95 -28.97 -17.24
N GLU A 471 15.45 -27.73 -17.27
CA GLU A 471 16.21 -26.57 -17.74
C GLU A 471 17.51 -26.37 -16.95
N THR A 472 17.45 -26.54 -15.63
CA THR A 472 18.62 -26.41 -14.76
C THR A 472 19.62 -27.55 -14.99
N CYS A 473 19.17 -28.78 -15.21
CA CYS A 473 20.02 -29.90 -15.57
C CYS A 473 20.68 -29.71 -16.95
N ASN A 474 19.97 -29.11 -17.91
CA ASN A 474 20.53 -28.82 -19.24
C ASN A 474 21.76 -27.92 -19.13
N LYS A 475 21.74 -26.88 -18.29
CA LYS A 475 22.90 -26.01 -18.05
C LYS A 475 24.15 -26.79 -17.60
N VAL A 476 23.97 -27.84 -16.80
CA VAL A 476 25.09 -28.69 -16.35
C VAL A 476 25.56 -29.63 -17.47
N LEU A 477 24.62 -30.16 -18.26
CA LEU A 477 24.90 -31.08 -19.35
C LEU A 477 25.47 -30.40 -20.60
N GLU A 478 25.22 -29.11 -20.80
CA GLU A 478 25.89 -28.29 -21.82
C GLU A 478 27.40 -28.23 -21.58
N ALA A 479 27.82 -28.11 -20.32
CA ALA A 479 29.22 -28.10 -19.93
C ALA A 479 29.82 -29.52 -19.85
N ASN A 480 29.06 -30.49 -19.36
CA ASN A 480 29.47 -31.89 -19.26
C ASN A 480 28.31 -32.83 -19.65
N PRO A 481 28.22 -33.24 -20.94
CA PRO A 481 27.15 -34.11 -21.43
C PRO A 481 27.10 -35.49 -20.75
N ALA A 482 28.20 -35.91 -20.14
CA ALA A 482 28.35 -37.18 -19.43
C ALA A 482 28.13 -37.04 -17.91
N HIS A 483 27.55 -35.94 -17.42
CA HIS A 483 27.37 -35.75 -15.99
C HIS A 483 26.24 -36.65 -15.42
N VAL A 484 26.62 -37.80 -14.86
CA VAL A 484 25.71 -38.86 -14.36
C VAL A 484 24.57 -38.33 -13.47
N LYS A 485 24.85 -37.50 -12.46
CA LYS A 485 23.79 -36.97 -11.57
C LYS A 485 22.82 -36.01 -12.28
N ALA A 486 23.27 -35.32 -13.33
CA ALA A 486 22.42 -34.41 -14.10
C ALA A 486 21.50 -35.22 -15.00
N LEU A 487 22.04 -36.22 -15.71
CA LEU A 487 21.26 -37.20 -16.50
C LEU A 487 20.19 -37.87 -15.62
N TYR A 488 20.57 -38.33 -14.43
CA TYR A 488 19.61 -38.95 -13.51
C TYR A 488 18.48 -37.99 -13.11
N ARG A 489 18.82 -36.76 -12.68
CA ARG A 489 17.81 -35.78 -12.22
C ARG A 489 16.91 -35.32 -13.37
N ARG A 490 17.47 -35.11 -14.56
CA ARG A 490 16.72 -34.74 -15.77
C ARG A 490 15.80 -35.87 -16.23
N GLY A 491 16.29 -37.11 -16.28
CA GLY A 491 15.48 -38.28 -16.61
C GLY A 491 14.34 -38.52 -15.61
N MET A 492 14.61 -38.31 -14.32
CA MET A 492 13.56 -38.33 -13.29
C MET A 492 12.51 -37.23 -13.51
N ALA A 493 12.92 -36.02 -13.87
CA ALA A 493 12.01 -34.92 -14.16
C ALA A 493 11.17 -35.17 -15.43
N TYR A 494 11.77 -35.66 -16.51
CA TYR A 494 11.04 -36.08 -17.72
C TYR A 494 10.01 -37.18 -17.42
N MET A 495 10.38 -38.16 -16.59
CA MET A 495 9.46 -39.21 -16.13
C MET A 495 8.29 -38.65 -15.29
N GLU A 496 8.47 -37.55 -14.56
CA GLU A 496 7.38 -36.86 -13.85
C GLU A 496 6.48 -36.05 -14.78
N VAL A 497 7.03 -35.44 -15.83
CA VAL A 497 6.25 -34.70 -16.85
C VAL A 497 5.50 -35.65 -17.81
N GLY A 498 5.97 -36.89 -17.98
CA GLY A 498 5.39 -37.88 -18.89
C GLY A 498 6.18 -38.11 -20.18
N ASP A 499 7.33 -37.45 -20.32
CA ASP A 499 8.23 -37.58 -21.47
C ASP A 499 9.09 -38.85 -21.32
N PHE A 500 8.46 -40.01 -21.44
CA PHE A 500 9.08 -41.29 -21.10
C PHE A 500 10.25 -41.68 -22.00
N GLU A 501 10.26 -41.26 -23.25
CA GLU A 501 11.36 -41.55 -24.19
C GLU A 501 12.61 -40.75 -23.84
N GLU A 502 12.48 -39.45 -23.54
CA GLU A 502 13.60 -38.62 -23.08
C GLU A 502 14.15 -39.12 -21.73
N ALA A 503 13.26 -39.51 -20.81
CA ALA A 503 13.66 -40.14 -19.56
C ALA A 503 14.46 -41.44 -19.77
N ARG A 504 14.03 -42.29 -20.72
CA ARG A 504 14.73 -43.53 -21.08
C ARG A 504 16.12 -43.22 -21.63
N SER A 505 16.21 -42.28 -22.56
CA SER A 505 17.45 -41.83 -23.17
C SER A 505 18.48 -41.39 -22.12
N ASP A 506 18.06 -40.58 -21.14
CA ASP A 506 18.93 -40.12 -20.05
C ASP A 506 19.44 -41.27 -19.17
N PHE A 507 18.57 -42.23 -18.80
CA PHE A 507 18.99 -43.37 -17.98
C PHE A 507 19.86 -44.37 -18.75
N GLU A 508 19.62 -44.57 -20.04
CA GLU A 508 20.49 -45.40 -20.90
C GLU A 508 21.86 -44.74 -21.11
N MET A 509 21.91 -43.41 -21.18
CA MET A 509 23.17 -42.68 -21.24
C MET A 509 24.00 -42.86 -19.95
N MET A 510 23.36 -42.89 -18.78
CA MET A 510 24.06 -43.20 -17.51
C MET A 510 24.77 -44.57 -17.58
N LEU A 511 24.10 -45.59 -18.10
CA LEU A 511 24.68 -46.94 -18.27
C LEU A 511 25.92 -46.95 -19.18
N LYS A 512 25.95 -46.06 -20.18
CA LYS A 512 27.08 -45.95 -21.11
C LYS A 512 28.26 -45.20 -20.52
N VAL A 513 27.99 -44.22 -19.66
CA VAL A 513 29.01 -43.29 -19.14
C VAL A 513 29.77 -43.88 -17.95
N ASP A 514 29.07 -44.43 -16.97
CA ASP A 514 29.69 -44.87 -15.72
C ASP A 514 29.07 -46.18 -15.22
N LYS A 515 29.89 -47.24 -15.18
CA LYS A 515 29.50 -48.56 -14.67
C LYS A 515 29.08 -48.51 -13.19
N SER A 516 29.61 -47.57 -12.40
CA SER A 516 29.22 -47.41 -11.00
C SER A 516 27.76 -46.93 -10.86
N SER A 517 27.21 -46.31 -11.90
CA SER A 517 25.83 -45.82 -11.95
C SER A 517 24.81 -46.87 -12.43
N GLU A 518 25.28 -48.06 -12.81
CA GLU A 518 24.43 -49.16 -13.31
C GLU A 518 23.28 -49.55 -12.36
N PRO A 519 23.48 -49.67 -11.03
CA PRO A 519 22.38 -49.95 -10.11
C PRO A 519 21.30 -48.87 -10.10
N ASP A 520 21.70 -47.60 -10.10
CA ASP A 520 20.77 -46.46 -10.06
C ASP A 520 20.01 -46.31 -11.38
N ALA A 521 20.70 -46.45 -12.51
CA ALA A 521 20.11 -46.37 -13.84
C ALA A 521 19.14 -47.53 -14.12
N THR A 522 19.50 -48.76 -13.75
CA THR A 522 18.60 -49.93 -13.89
C THR A 522 17.37 -49.81 -13.00
N ALA A 523 17.52 -49.32 -11.77
CA ALA A 523 16.40 -49.04 -10.88
C ALA A 523 15.47 -47.96 -11.46
N ALA A 524 16.04 -46.88 -12.02
CA ALA A 524 15.29 -45.81 -12.67
C ALA A 524 14.52 -46.29 -13.91
N LEU A 525 15.15 -47.09 -14.79
CA LEU A 525 14.51 -47.70 -15.95
C LEU A 525 13.36 -48.64 -15.57
N LYS A 526 13.53 -49.41 -14.48
CA LYS A 526 12.45 -50.24 -13.94
C LYS A 526 11.27 -49.39 -13.45
N LYS A 527 11.56 -48.30 -12.74
CA LYS A 527 10.54 -47.34 -12.26
C LYS A 527 9.83 -46.66 -13.44
N LEU A 528 10.57 -46.26 -14.47
CA LEU A 528 10.03 -45.69 -15.71
C LEU A 528 9.05 -46.64 -16.39
N LYS A 529 9.44 -47.91 -16.57
CA LYS A 529 8.58 -48.95 -17.17
C LYS A 529 7.29 -49.15 -16.37
N GLN A 530 7.39 -49.19 -15.03
CA GLN A 530 6.21 -49.30 -14.17
C GLN A 530 5.28 -48.09 -14.34
N LYS A 531 5.83 -46.88 -14.31
CA LYS A 531 5.05 -45.65 -14.46
C LYS A 531 4.37 -45.55 -15.82
N GLN A 532 5.07 -45.91 -16.89
CA GLN A 532 4.53 -45.98 -18.25
C GLN A 532 3.37 -46.97 -18.33
N GLN A 533 3.53 -48.18 -17.78
CA GLN A 533 2.45 -49.18 -17.72
C GLN A 533 1.25 -48.71 -16.91
N ASP A 534 1.46 -47.98 -15.82
CA ASP A 534 0.38 -47.47 -14.98
C ASP A 534 -0.38 -46.33 -15.67
N VAL A 535 0.32 -45.45 -16.40
CA VAL A 535 -0.31 -44.44 -17.27
C VAL A 535 -1.09 -45.11 -18.39
N GLU A 536 -0.54 -46.12 -19.07
CA GLU A 536 -1.26 -46.88 -20.08
C GLU A 536 -2.49 -47.59 -19.52
N LYS A 537 -2.41 -48.21 -18.34
CA LYS A 537 -3.57 -48.85 -17.68
C LYS A 537 -4.63 -47.82 -17.32
N LYS A 538 -4.24 -46.64 -16.82
CA LYS A 538 -5.17 -45.55 -16.50
C LYS A 538 -5.85 -45.03 -17.77
N ALA A 539 -5.09 -44.79 -18.84
CA ALA A 539 -5.63 -44.42 -20.14
C ALA A 539 -6.60 -45.51 -20.65
N ARG A 540 -6.18 -46.78 -20.69
CA ARG A 540 -7.05 -47.90 -21.09
C ARG A 540 -8.33 -47.99 -20.27
N ARG A 541 -8.29 -47.71 -18.96
CA ARG A 541 -9.49 -47.66 -18.10
C ARG A 541 -10.38 -46.47 -18.44
N GLN A 542 -9.82 -45.28 -18.65
CA GLN A 542 -10.56 -44.08 -19.03
C GLN A 542 -11.22 -44.21 -20.41
N PHE A 543 -10.58 -44.94 -21.33
CA PHE A 543 -11.09 -45.20 -22.67
C PHE A 543 -11.89 -46.51 -22.80
N LYS A 544 -12.07 -47.27 -21.71
CA LYS A 544 -12.79 -48.58 -21.68
C LYS A 544 -14.31 -48.49 -21.88
N GLY A 545 -14.83 -47.35 -22.32
CA GLY A 545 -16.21 -47.16 -22.73
C GLY A 545 -16.37 -46.26 -23.95
N LEU A 546 -15.26 -45.71 -24.47
CA LEU A 546 -15.27 -44.84 -25.66
C LEU A 546 -15.22 -45.65 -26.97
N PHE A 547 -14.73 -46.89 -26.90
CA PHE A 547 -14.56 -47.80 -28.05
C PHE A 547 -15.51 -49.01 -28.03
N ASP A 548 -16.27 -49.21 -26.96
CA ASP A 548 -17.28 -50.27 -26.87
C ASP A 548 -18.61 -49.87 -27.57
N LYS A 549 -18.71 -48.62 -28.06
CA LYS A 549 -19.78 -48.19 -28.97
C LYS A 549 -19.36 -48.43 -30.42
N LYS A 550 -20.23 -49.08 -31.19
CA LYS A 550 -20.01 -49.37 -32.62
C LYS A 550 -19.80 -48.07 -33.40
N PRO A 551 -19.01 -48.06 -34.50
CA PRO A 551 -18.94 -46.91 -35.41
C PRO A 551 -20.35 -46.61 -35.93
N GLY A 552 -20.99 -45.56 -35.39
CA GLY A 552 -22.39 -45.21 -35.69
C GLY A 552 -23.23 -44.70 -34.51
N GLU A 553 -22.82 -44.90 -33.25
CA GLU A 553 -23.60 -44.50 -32.05
C GLU A 553 -23.03 -43.26 -31.30
N ILE A 554 -22.33 -42.37 -32.02
CA ILE A 554 -21.88 -41.07 -31.49
C ILE A 554 -22.87 -39.94 -31.87
N ALA A 555 -23.99 -40.27 -32.52
CA ALA A 555 -25.15 -39.39 -32.59
C ALA A 555 -26.16 -39.80 -31.50
N ASP A 556 -26.53 -38.83 -30.67
CA ASP A 556 -27.54 -38.88 -29.60
C ASP A 556 -27.30 -39.80 -28.39
N ALA A 557 -26.63 -39.23 -27.39
CA ALA A 557 -27.03 -39.44 -26.00
C ALA A 557 -27.70 -38.16 -25.50
N GLY A 558 -28.96 -37.96 -25.90
CA GLY A 558 -29.85 -36.95 -25.33
C GLY A 558 -30.36 -37.39 -23.97
N THR A 559 -30.30 -36.45 -23.02
CA THR A 559 -31.26 -36.20 -21.93
C THR A 559 -32.23 -37.33 -21.55
N ASP A 560 -32.02 -37.93 -20.37
CA ASP A 560 -33.12 -38.47 -19.58
C ASP A 560 -33.68 -37.33 -18.71
N ASP A 561 -34.93 -36.99 -19.00
CA ASP A 561 -35.74 -35.97 -18.35
C ASP A 561 -36.38 -36.52 -17.06
N ARG A 562 -36.30 -35.73 -15.98
CA ARG A 562 -37.24 -35.78 -14.86
C ARG A 562 -37.69 -34.34 -14.60
N GLY A 563 -38.84 -33.97 -15.19
CA GLY A 563 -39.86 -32.99 -14.76
C GLY A 563 -39.39 -31.62 -14.24
N GLU A 564 -39.94 -30.47 -14.62
CA GLU A 564 -41.29 -30.13 -15.08
C GLU A 564 -41.25 -28.75 -15.77
N GLU A 565 -42.27 -28.54 -16.62
CA GLU A 565 -42.92 -27.27 -17.01
C GLU A 565 -42.48 -26.42 -18.23
N GLN A 566 -43.46 -26.36 -19.14
CA GLN A 566 -43.95 -25.25 -19.98
C GLN A 566 -43.43 -25.04 -21.42
N SER A 567 -44.27 -25.52 -22.36
CA SER A 567 -44.86 -24.83 -23.56
C SER A 567 -44.04 -23.74 -24.26
N THR A 568 -43.90 -23.66 -25.59
CA THR A 568 -44.81 -23.96 -26.71
C THR A 568 -44.06 -23.83 -28.05
N SER A 569 -44.57 -24.56 -29.06
CA SER A 569 -44.52 -24.44 -30.54
C SER A 569 -44.05 -23.10 -31.17
N GLU A 570 -43.48 -22.97 -32.38
CA GLU A 570 -43.73 -23.58 -33.71
C GLU A 570 -42.53 -23.36 -34.67
N ASN A 571 -42.22 -24.41 -35.45
CA ASN A 571 -42.00 -24.54 -36.90
C ASN A 571 -41.51 -23.43 -37.88
N GLN A 572 -40.84 -23.95 -38.93
CA GLN A 572 -40.57 -23.44 -40.30
C GLN A 572 -39.43 -22.43 -40.51
N LYS A 573 -38.77 -22.35 -41.67
CA LYS A 573 -38.30 -23.26 -42.75
C LYS A 573 -37.43 -22.34 -43.65
N ASN A 574 -36.32 -22.87 -44.16
CA ASN A 574 -35.55 -22.55 -45.38
C ASN A 574 -35.79 -21.22 -46.14
N ASP A 575 -34.70 -20.56 -46.57
CA ASP A 575 -34.27 -20.65 -47.98
C ASP A 575 -32.89 -19.99 -48.22
N ASP A 576 -32.20 -20.57 -49.19
CA ASP A 576 -30.91 -20.21 -49.76
C ASP A 576 -30.98 -18.94 -50.62
N GLN A 577 -29.88 -18.20 -50.76
CA GLN A 577 -29.26 -17.90 -52.08
C GLN A 577 -28.01 -17.01 -51.98
N GLU A 578 -26.99 -17.43 -52.73
CA GLU A 578 -25.79 -16.71 -53.13
C GLU A 578 -26.13 -15.54 -54.08
N ASP A 579 -25.39 -14.43 -54.04
CA ASP A 579 -24.63 -13.98 -55.23
C ASP A 579 -23.67 -12.81 -54.99
N SER A 580 -22.79 -12.65 -55.97
CA SER A 580 -21.46 -12.03 -55.99
C SER A 580 -21.34 -10.50 -56.25
N ASN A 581 -20.12 -10.01 -55.95
CA ASN A 581 -19.32 -8.93 -56.59
C ASN A 581 -19.55 -7.43 -56.27
N GLY A 582 -18.45 -6.76 -55.85
CA GLY A 582 -17.95 -5.57 -56.56
C GLY A 582 -17.63 -4.26 -55.80
N THR A 583 -16.34 -4.06 -55.49
CA THR A 583 -15.55 -2.80 -55.53
C THR A 583 -15.70 -1.65 -54.49
N ASP A 584 -14.54 -1.03 -54.24
CA ASP A 584 -14.11 -0.13 -53.15
C ASP A 584 -14.62 1.32 -53.22
N THR A 585 -14.75 2.02 -52.08
CA THR A 585 -13.87 3.13 -51.60
C THR A 585 -14.43 3.89 -50.38
N GLU A 586 -13.55 4.10 -49.40
CA GLU A 586 -13.35 5.25 -48.47
C GLU A 586 -14.36 5.65 -47.34
N ASP A 587 -13.75 5.66 -46.14
CA ASP A 587 -13.87 6.58 -44.99
C ASP A 587 -14.84 6.37 -43.79
N VAL A 588 -14.19 5.97 -42.68
CA VAL A 588 -14.23 6.51 -41.29
C VAL A 588 -15.37 6.12 -40.32
N GLU A 589 -14.92 5.33 -39.32
CA GLU A 589 -15.18 5.36 -37.86
C GLU A 589 -15.96 4.22 -37.15
N ASP A 590 -15.24 3.67 -36.17
CA ASP A 590 -15.59 2.86 -34.99
C ASP A 590 -16.24 1.48 -35.13
N VAL A 591 -15.48 0.42 -34.77
CA VAL A 591 -15.66 -0.40 -33.55
C VAL A 591 -14.73 -1.63 -33.62
N ALA A 592 -14.11 -1.93 -32.48
CA ALA A 592 -13.17 -3.03 -32.15
C ALA A 592 -13.28 -4.37 -32.92
N ASN A 593 -12.13 -4.91 -33.37
CA ASN A 593 -11.81 -6.34 -33.23
C ASN A 593 -10.34 -6.71 -33.57
N GLU A 594 -9.88 -7.75 -32.87
CA GLU A 594 -8.58 -8.41 -32.86
C GLU A 594 -8.24 -9.22 -34.15
N PRO A 595 -6.99 -9.74 -34.29
CA PRO A 595 -6.37 -10.05 -35.59
C PRO A 595 -6.70 -11.43 -36.19
N ARG A 596 -6.49 -11.53 -37.51
CA ARG A 596 -6.46 -12.76 -38.31
C ARG A 596 -5.20 -13.59 -38.01
N GLU A 597 -5.38 -14.84 -37.60
CA GLU A 597 -4.42 -15.93 -37.82
C GLU A 597 -5.03 -17.00 -38.72
N GLY A 598 -4.20 -17.54 -39.61
CA GLY A 598 -4.59 -18.45 -40.67
C GLY A 598 -4.87 -19.88 -40.22
N LEU A 599 -5.90 -20.46 -40.84
CA LEU A 599 -5.90 -21.77 -41.50
C LEU A 599 -5.18 -22.98 -40.84
N PHE A 600 -5.21 -23.14 -39.50
CA PHE A 600 -4.97 -24.45 -38.85
C PHE A 600 -5.69 -24.60 -37.48
N SER A 601 -6.89 -24.03 -37.30
CA SER A 601 -7.63 -24.04 -36.03
C SER A 601 -9.05 -24.63 -36.12
N ARG A 602 -9.22 -25.72 -36.88
CA ARG A 602 -10.42 -26.58 -36.82
C ARG A 602 -10.04 -28.01 -36.48
N LEU A 603 -9.75 -28.24 -35.21
CA LEU A 603 -9.90 -29.52 -34.50
C LEU A 603 -9.75 -29.18 -33.00
N TRP A 604 -10.81 -29.44 -32.23
CA TRP A 604 -10.91 -29.39 -30.76
C TRP A 604 -11.58 -28.15 -30.09
N PRO A 605 -12.89 -28.24 -29.80
CA PRO A 605 -13.55 -27.48 -28.75
C PRO A 605 -13.79 -28.37 -27.53
N THR A 606 -13.04 -28.16 -26.43
CA THR A 606 -13.46 -28.37 -25.02
C THR A 606 -12.23 -28.25 -24.13
N GLY A 607 -12.01 -27.08 -23.55
CA GLY A 607 -10.90 -26.85 -22.60
C GLY A 607 -11.01 -25.53 -21.83
N ARG A 608 -12.20 -24.90 -21.80
CA ARG A 608 -12.41 -23.59 -21.14
C ARG A 608 -13.57 -23.54 -20.15
N ARG A 609 -14.12 -24.70 -19.75
CA ARG A 609 -15.08 -24.80 -18.63
C ARG A 609 -14.68 -25.89 -17.65
N LEU A 610 -13.52 -25.70 -17.01
CA LEU A 610 -13.13 -26.48 -15.83
C LEU A 610 -12.27 -25.70 -14.82
N PHE A 611 -12.24 -24.36 -14.93
CA PHE A 611 -11.50 -23.48 -14.01
C PHE A 611 -12.33 -22.32 -13.43
N SER A 612 -13.64 -22.50 -13.32
CA SER A 612 -14.52 -21.60 -12.56
C SER A 612 -15.16 -22.25 -11.32
N ALA A 613 -14.71 -23.47 -10.95
CA ALA A 613 -15.19 -24.20 -9.77
C ALA A 613 -14.20 -24.22 -8.58
N LEU A 614 -13.10 -23.45 -8.64
CA LEU A 614 -12.05 -23.45 -7.60
C LEU A 614 -11.60 -22.05 -7.14
N GLY A 615 -12.45 -21.03 -7.30
CA GLY A 615 -12.42 -19.81 -6.46
C GLY A 615 -11.07 -19.13 -6.17
N LEU A 616 -10.13 -19.07 -7.13
CA LEU A 616 -8.84 -18.41 -6.93
C LEU A 616 -8.65 -17.29 -7.94
N ARG A 617 -8.90 -16.05 -7.48
CA ARG A 617 -8.49 -14.83 -8.18
C ARG A 617 -6.98 -14.67 -8.03
N ARG A 618 -6.27 -14.49 -9.14
CA ARG A 618 -4.86 -14.07 -9.15
C ARG A 618 -4.80 -12.58 -8.79
N CYS A 619 -4.21 -12.25 -7.65
CA CYS A 619 -3.70 -10.91 -7.37
C CYS A 619 -2.35 -10.75 -8.07
N ALA A 620 -2.23 -9.68 -8.87
CA ALA A 620 -0.97 -9.09 -9.26
C ALA A 620 -0.54 -8.14 -8.13
N ILE A 621 0.73 -8.18 -7.74
CA ILE A 621 1.34 -7.19 -6.85
C ILE A 621 2.49 -6.54 -7.63
N LEU A 622 2.45 -5.20 -7.65
CA LEU A 622 3.53 -4.28 -7.95
C LEU A 622 4.53 -4.24 -6.79
#